data_AF-A0A3D4WV96-F1
#
_entry.id   AF-A0A3D4WV96-F1
#
_cell.length_a   1.000
_cell.length_b   1.000
_cell.length_c   1.000
_cell.angle_alpha   90.00
_cell.angle_beta   90.00
_cell.angle_gamma   90.00
#
_symmetry.space_group_name_H-M   'P 1'
#
loop_
_entity.id
_entity.type
_entity.pdbx_description
1 polymer ?
#
loop_
_entity_poly.entity_id
_entity_poly.type
_entity_poly.pdbx_seq_one_letter_code
_entity_poly.pdbx_strand_id
1 'polypeptide(L)'
;LRLIPEGVLAQVGLQPGLWGEAGAERDRAHRALHRVQGILGPDGVLTALLGGGRDPQVQASLVPWGDERKPSLPPGPWPGRLPAPSPAQVLPEPEQVRVVSADGAEVRVNARLELSAIPAALVLGKSTVRIEAWAGPWPVDERWWVVTDRPNRLIRLQATLANGRAVLLTLSGGEWSVPTDFD
;
A
#
# COMPACT_ATOMS: atom_id res chain seq x y z
N LEU A 1 -39.54 41.21 -44.85
CA LEU A 1 -38.18 40.64 -44.69
C LEU A 1 -38.20 39.23 -45.24
N ARG A 2 -37.26 38.85 -46.13
CA ARG A 2 -37.18 37.51 -46.71
C ARG A 2 -35.79 36.94 -46.40
N LEU A 3 -35.77 35.76 -45.81
CA LEU A 3 -34.53 35.03 -45.51
C LEU A 3 -34.21 34.09 -46.67
N ILE A 4 -32.94 34.10 -47.11
CA ILE A 4 -32.40 33.22 -48.14
C ILE A 4 -31.20 32.49 -47.52
N PRO A 5 -31.15 31.15 -47.54
CA PRO A 5 -30.01 30.41 -46.99
C PRO A 5 -28.79 30.55 -47.90
N GLU A 6 -27.67 31.01 -47.32
CA GLU A 6 -26.39 31.20 -48.04
C GLU A 6 -25.54 29.91 -48.17
N GLY A 7 -25.95 28.82 -47.53
CA GLY A 7 -25.26 27.54 -47.67
C GLY A 7 -25.68 26.51 -46.65
N VAL A 8 -25.38 25.25 -46.95
CA VAL A 8 -25.53 24.12 -46.03
C VAL A 8 -24.15 23.79 -45.50
N LEU A 9 -23.92 24.04 -44.20
CA LEU A 9 -22.75 23.51 -43.50
C LEU A 9 -23.07 22.08 -43.08
N ALA A 10 -22.18 21.13 -43.41
CA ALA A 10 -22.24 19.79 -42.86
C ALA A 10 -22.02 19.88 -41.35
N GLN A 11 -23.10 19.83 -40.59
CA GLN A 11 -23.01 19.62 -39.16
C GLN A 11 -22.57 18.17 -39.00
N VAL A 12 -21.29 17.96 -38.63
CA VAL A 12 -20.85 16.66 -38.11
C VAL A 12 -21.55 16.49 -36.76
N GLY A 13 -22.81 16.10 -36.81
CA GLY A 13 -23.50 15.58 -35.66
C GLY A 13 -22.75 14.33 -35.26
N LEU A 14 -22.13 14.35 -34.08
CA LEU A 14 -21.81 13.13 -33.35
C LEU A 14 -23.14 12.41 -33.12
N GLN A 15 -23.57 11.59 -34.07
CA GLN A 15 -24.62 10.60 -33.84
C GLN A 15 -23.96 9.45 -33.10
N PRO A 16 -24.25 9.24 -31.80
CA PRO A 16 -23.68 8.10 -31.09
C PRO A 16 -24.13 6.82 -31.80
N GLY A 17 -23.17 6.00 -32.22
CA GLY A 17 -23.45 4.71 -32.83
C GLY A 17 -24.38 3.87 -31.95
N LEU A 18 -25.37 3.21 -32.57
CA LEU A 18 -26.43 2.45 -31.90
C LEU A 18 -25.92 1.33 -30.97
N TRP A 19 -24.66 0.91 -31.17
CA TRP A 19 -23.98 -0.18 -30.44
C TRP A 19 -22.84 0.31 -29.53
N GLY A 20 -22.81 1.60 -29.23
CA GLY A 20 -21.73 2.22 -28.48
C GLY A 20 -20.49 2.38 -29.35
N GLU A 21 -20.06 3.63 -29.56
CA GLU A 21 -18.74 3.89 -30.11
C GLU A 21 -17.66 3.35 -29.17
N ALA A 22 -16.49 3.01 -29.70
CA ALA A 22 -15.33 2.68 -28.88
C ALA A 22 -15.07 3.86 -27.92
N GLY A 23 -15.31 3.65 -26.62
CA GLY A 23 -15.21 4.69 -25.58
C GLY A 23 -16.54 5.15 -24.99
N ALA A 24 -17.69 4.84 -25.58
CA ALA A 24 -19.01 5.24 -25.04
C ALA A 24 -19.27 4.68 -23.62
N GLU A 25 -18.78 3.46 -23.35
CA GLU A 25 -18.82 2.86 -22.01
C GLU A 25 -17.90 3.59 -21.02
N ARG A 26 -16.69 3.96 -21.45
CA ARG A 26 -15.74 4.74 -20.66
C ARG A 26 -16.30 6.11 -20.31
N ASP A 27 -16.92 6.79 -21.27
CA ASP A 27 -17.54 8.09 -21.05
C ASP A 27 -18.77 8.00 -20.13
N ARG A 28 -19.56 6.93 -20.27
CA ARG A 28 -20.67 6.65 -19.36
C ARG A 28 -20.17 6.42 -17.94
N ALA A 29 -19.11 5.62 -17.77
CA ALA A 29 -18.46 5.39 -16.48
C ALA A 29 -17.89 6.69 -15.89
N HIS A 30 -17.22 7.51 -16.70
CA HIS A 30 -16.67 8.79 -16.27
C HIS A 30 -17.78 9.74 -15.77
N ARG A 31 -18.89 9.87 -16.50
CA ARG A 31 -20.06 10.66 -16.07
C ARG A 31 -20.70 10.09 -14.80
N ALA A 32 -20.78 8.78 -14.67
CA ALA A 32 -21.33 8.14 -13.48
C ALA A 32 -20.47 8.46 -12.24
N LEU A 33 -19.14 8.34 -12.35
CA LEU A 33 -18.21 8.66 -11.26
C LEU A 33 -18.27 10.13 -10.84
N HIS A 34 -18.35 11.06 -11.80
CA HIS A 34 -18.57 12.49 -11.49
C HIS A 34 -19.89 12.75 -10.78
N ARG A 35 -20.97 12.05 -11.15
CA ARG A 35 -22.25 12.17 -10.46
C ARG A 35 -22.15 11.67 -9.01
N VAL A 36 -21.43 10.58 -8.77
CA VAL A 36 -21.19 10.07 -7.42
C VAL A 36 -20.36 11.07 -6.60
N GLN A 37 -19.33 11.70 -7.17
CA GLN A 37 -18.60 12.79 -6.49
C GLN A 37 -19.50 13.98 -6.17
N GLY A 38 -20.46 14.33 -7.04
CA GLY A 38 -21.45 15.37 -6.74
C GLY A 38 -22.33 15.07 -5.52
N ILE A 39 -22.50 13.79 -5.16
CA ILE A 39 -23.27 13.34 -3.99
C ILE A 39 -22.37 13.22 -2.75
N LEU A 40 -21.18 12.64 -2.89
CA LEU A 40 -20.28 12.32 -1.77
C LEU A 40 -19.26 13.41 -1.45
N GLY A 41 -19.11 14.41 -2.32
CA GLY A 41 -18.02 15.38 -2.30
C GLY A 41 -16.81 14.95 -3.15
N PRO A 42 -15.85 15.86 -3.39
CA PRO A 42 -14.72 15.65 -4.29
C PRO A 42 -13.84 14.46 -3.87
N ASP A 43 -13.64 14.25 -2.57
CA ASP A 43 -12.81 13.18 -2.02
C ASP A 43 -13.54 11.83 -1.85
N GLY A 44 -14.83 11.77 -2.22
CA GLY A 44 -15.67 10.59 -2.03
C GLY A 44 -15.46 9.47 -3.05
N VAL A 45 -14.75 9.75 -4.15
CA VAL A 45 -14.40 8.78 -5.19
C VAL A 45 -12.92 8.89 -5.47
N LEU A 46 -12.19 7.78 -5.25
CA LEU A 46 -10.73 7.77 -5.24
C LEU A 46 -10.17 6.80 -6.30
N THR A 47 -8.98 7.12 -6.80
CA THR A 47 -8.16 6.26 -7.65
C THR A 47 -6.91 5.85 -6.88
N ALA A 48 -6.62 4.56 -6.81
CA ALA A 48 -5.38 4.06 -6.24
C ALA A 48 -4.23 4.19 -7.24
N LEU A 49 -3.10 4.74 -6.78
CA LEU A 49 -1.86 4.83 -7.52
C LEU A 49 -0.75 4.15 -6.72
N LEU A 50 0.10 3.39 -7.43
CA LEU A 50 1.34 2.87 -6.87
C LEU A 50 2.48 3.84 -7.19
N GLY A 51 3.15 4.30 -6.14
CA GLY A 51 4.31 5.16 -6.18
C GLY A 51 5.59 4.46 -5.77
N GLY A 52 6.59 5.27 -5.49
CA GLY A 52 7.80 4.85 -4.81
C GLY A 52 7.58 4.56 -3.33
N GLY A 53 8.67 4.24 -2.62
CA GLY A 53 8.66 4.03 -1.18
C GLY A 53 9.27 2.68 -0.80
N ARG A 54 9.68 2.57 0.46
CA ARG A 54 10.30 1.34 1.01
C ARG A 54 9.29 0.39 1.63
N ASP A 55 8.16 0.93 2.05
CA ASP A 55 7.10 0.21 2.73
C ASP A 55 5.87 0.08 1.83
N PRO A 56 5.27 -1.11 1.72
CA PRO A 56 4.00 -1.29 1.02
C PRO A 56 2.90 -0.31 1.45
N GLN A 57 2.85 0.09 2.73
CA GLN A 57 1.90 1.08 3.25
C GLN A 57 2.07 2.50 2.67
N VAL A 58 3.27 2.86 2.20
CA VAL A 58 3.52 4.18 1.62
C VAL A 58 3.55 4.16 0.09
N GLN A 59 3.67 2.97 -0.51
CA GLN A 59 3.67 2.82 -1.96
C GLN A 59 2.28 3.06 -2.56
N ALA A 60 1.19 2.79 -1.82
CA ALA A 60 -0.16 3.08 -2.30
C ALA A 60 -0.64 4.46 -1.84
N SER A 61 -1.04 5.31 -2.79
CA SER A 61 -1.70 6.59 -2.52
C SER A 61 -3.06 6.65 -3.20
N LEU A 62 -4.06 7.19 -2.50
CA LEU A 62 -5.39 7.45 -3.06
C LEU A 62 -5.46 8.91 -3.51
N VAL A 63 -5.87 9.15 -4.75
CA VAL A 63 -6.12 10.49 -5.29
C VAL A 63 -7.58 10.64 -5.70
N PRO A 64 -8.21 11.81 -5.51
CA PRO A 64 -9.56 12.05 -6.00
C PRO A 64 -9.71 11.74 -7.49
N TRP A 65 -10.87 11.20 -7.87
CA TRP A 65 -11.16 10.92 -9.27
C TRP A 65 -11.18 12.23 -10.08
N GLY A 66 -10.44 12.26 -11.18
CA GLY A 66 -10.31 13.43 -12.05
C GLY A 66 -9.09 14.30 -11.76
N ASP A 67 -8.47 14.16 -10.58
CA ASP A 67 -7.25 14.88 -10.22
C ASP A 67 -6.02 14.34 -10.96
N GLU A 68 -4.94 15.12 -10.93
CA GLU A 68 -3.65 14.73 -11.49
C GLU A 68 -3.17 13.43 -10.85
N ARG A 69 -2.89 12.42 -11.68
CA ARG A 69 -2.46 11.10 -11.24
C ARG A 69 -0.98 11.07 -10.89
N LYS A 70 -0.63 11.78 -9.82
CA LYS A 70 0.74 11.87 -9.32
C LYS A 70 0.85 11.16 -7.97
N PRO A 71 1.68 10.09 -7.87
CA PRO A 71 1.88 9.43 -6.58
C PRO A 71 2.58 10.37 -5.60
N SER A 72 2.26 10.23 -4.31
CA SER A 72 2.85 11.06 -3.25
C SER A 72 4.38 10.89 -3.16
N LEU A 73 4.88 9.68 -3.47
CA LEU A 73 6.30 9.38 -3.56
C LEU A 73 6.67 9.03 -5.00
N PRO A 74 7.63 9.75 -5.62
CA PRO A 74 8.05 9.45 -6.98
C PRO A 74 8.82 8.13 -7.07
N PRO A 75 8.89 7.49 -8.26
CA PRO A 75 9.77 6.35 -8.47
C PRO A 75 11.24 6.74 -8.26
N GLY A 76 12.06 5.79 -7.84
CA GLY A 76 13.48 6.02 -7.61
C GLY A 76 14.17 4.86 -6.90
N PRO A 77 15.49 4.94 -6.66
CA PRO A 77 16.15 4.00 -5.78
C PRO A 77 15.64 4.22 -4.35
N TRP A 78 14.88 3.25 -3.85
CA TRP A 78 14.41 3.20 -2.47
C TRP A 78 15.22 2.12 -1.73
N PRO A 79 16.45 2.40 -1.24
CA PRO A 79 17.26 1.42 -0.49
C PRO A 79 16.48 0.78 0.66
N GLY A 80 16.41 -0.54 0.74
CA GLY A 80 15.53 -1.20 1.72
C GLY A 80 14.07 -1.25 1.30
N ARG A 81 13.74 -0.99 0.03
CA ARG A 81 12.43 -1.35 -0.53
C ARG A 81 12.26 -2.85 -0.49
N LEU A 82 11.09 -3.27 -0.01
CA LEU A 82 10.69 -4.66 -0.05
C LEU A 82 10.67 -5.14 -1.52
N PRO A 83 11.43 -6.17 -1.88
CA PRO A 83 11.40 -6.71 -3.24
C PRO A 83 10.07 -7.40 -3.53
N ALA A 84 9.83 -7.73 -4.80
CA ALA A 84 8.74 -8.63 -5.15
C ALA A 84 8.94 -10.02 -4.49
N PRO A 85 7.85 -10.75 -4.17
CA PRO A 85 6.46 -10.38 -4.39
C PRO A 85 5.97 -9.28 -3.43
N SER A 86 5.04 -8.45 -3.90
CA SER A 86 4.31 -7.54 -3.01
C SER A 86 3.45 -8.36 -2.04
N PRO A 87 3.29 -7.91 -0.79
CA PRO A 87 2.36 -8.54 0.14
C PRO A 87 0.94 -8.53 -0.44
N ALA A 88 0.17 -9.58 -0.14
CA ALA A 88 -1.21 -9.71 -0.54
C ALA A 88 -2.10 -8.71 0.22
N GLN A 89 -1.78 -8.46 1.49
CA GLN A 89 -2.49 -7.51 2.33
C GLN A 89 -1.54 -6.57 3.07
N VAL A 90 -1.90 -5.29 3.08
CA VAL A 90 -1.26 -4.25 3.85
C VAL A 90 -2.26 -3.76 4.90
N LEU A 91 -1.95 -3.94 6.18
CA LEU A 91 -2.84 -3.53 7.27
C LEU A 91 -2.73 -2.02 7.49
N PRO A 92 -3.85 -1.28 7.60
CA PRO A 92 -3.81 0.16 7.92
C PRO A 92 -3.14 0.43 9.28
N GLU A 93 -3.43 -0.43 10.26
CA GLU A 93 -2.81 -0.43 11.58
C GLU A 93 -2.01 -1.73 11.74
N PRO A 94 -0.68 -1.67 11.92
CA PRO A 94 0.13 -2.85 12.15
C PRO A 94 -0.32 -3.63 13.38
N GLU A 95 -0.41 -4.95 13.28
CA GLU A 95 -0.84 -5.80 14.39
C GLU A 95 0.34 -6.02 15.35
N GLN A 96 0.18 -5.66 16.62
CA GLN A 96 1.23 -5.88 17.63
C GLN A 96 1.38 -7.37 17.96
N VAL A 97 2.63 -7.83 17.94
CA VAL A 97 2.99 -9.24 18.16
C VAL A 97 4.17 -9.33 19.12
N ARG A 98 4.42 -10.53 19.65
CA ARG A 98 5.69 -10.85 20.29
C ARG A 98 6.39 -11.96 19.53
N VAL A 99 7.71 -11.84 19.40
CA VAL A 99 8.57 -12.92 18.92
C VAL A 99 9.22 -13.55 20.14
N VAL A 100 9.11 -14.86 20.30
CA VAL A 100 9.67 -15.58 21.45
C VAL A 100 10.61 -16.69 21.00
N SER A 101 11.61 -17.00 21.83
CA SER A 101 12.49 -18.15 21.67
C SER A 101 11.88 -19.43 22.23
N ALA A 102 12.57 -20.56 22.04
CA ALA A 102 12.07 -21.88 22.43
C ALA A 102 11.86 -22.05 23.95
N ASP A 103 12.55 -21.25 24.76
CA ASP A 103 12.40 -21.15 26.21
C ASP A 103 11.31 -20.15 26.64
N GLY A 104 10.63 -19.50 25.69
CA GLY A 104 9.58 -18.52 25.93
C GLY A 104 10.08 -17.10 26.22
N ALA A 105 11.39 -16.85 26.18
CA ALA A 105 11.91 -15.49 26.33
C ALA A 105 11.57 -14.64 25.11
N GLU A 106 11.26 -13.37 25.33
CA GLU A 106 10.99 -12.43 24.23
C GLU A 106 12.29 -12.09 23.49
N VAL A 107 12.26 -12.22 22.17
CA VAL A 107 13.38 -11.90 21.29
C VAL A 107 13.43 -10.39 21.08
N ARG A 108 14.58 -9.79 21.38
CA ARG A 108 14.86 -8.36 21.17
C ARG A 108 16.05 -8.19 20.25
N VAL A 109 16.20 -7.00 19.67
CA VAL A 109 17.37 -6.63 18.87
C VAL A 109 18.16 -5.58 19.62
N ASN A 110 19.46 -5.79 19.81
CA ASN A 110 20.33 -4.82 20.45
C ASN A 110 20.84 -3.75 19.47
N ALA A 111 21.61 -2.77 19.96
CA ALA A 111 22.15 -1.69 19.14
C ALA A 111 23.10 -2.15 18.02
N ARG A 112 23.64 -3.38 18.10
CA ARG A 112 24.51 -4.00 17.11
C ARG A 112 23.76 -4.88 16.10
N LEU A 113 22.43 -4.85 16.12
CA LEU A 113 21.57 -5.68 15.27
C LEU A 113 21.68 -7.19 15.58
N GLU A 114 22.03 -7.55 16.81
CA GLU A 114 22.05 -8.94 17.26
C GLU A 114 20.72 -9.27 17.93
N LEU A 115 20.15 -10.43 17.60
CA LEU A 115 18.98 -10.96 18.29
C LEU A 115 19.39 -11.52 19.65
N SER A 116 18.60 -11.25 20.68
CA SER A 116 18.86 -11.74 22.05
C SER A 116 18.72 -13.26 22.18
N ALA A 117 17.95 -13.90 21.30
CA ALA A 117 17.76 -15.33 21.21
C ALA A 117 17.26 -15.72 19.81
N ILE A 118 17.22 -17.02 19.51
CA ILE A 118 16.73 -17.54 18.23
C ILE A 118 15.19 -17.43 18.19
N PRO A 119 14.59 -16.73 17.21
CA PRO A 119 13.14 -16.72 16.98
C PRO A 119 12.58 -18.13 16.80
N ALA A 120 11.61 -18.51 17.62
CA ALA A 120 10.99 -19.82 17.59
C ALA A 120 9.47 -19.77 17.40
N ALA A 121 8.79 -18.72 17.89
CA ALA A 121 7.36 -18.56 17.70
C ALA A 121 6.94 -17.09 17.65
N LEU A 122 5.84 -16.85 16.93
CA LEU A 122 5.11 -15.59 16.89
C LEU A 122 3.88 -15.72 17.79
N VAL A 123 3.72 -14.78 18.72
CA VAL A 123 2.57 -14.70 19.63
C VAL A 123 1.72 -13.50 19.24
N LEU A 124 0.46 -13.77 18.91
CA LEU A 124 -0.54 -12.79 18.54
C LEU A 124 -1.79 -12.96 19.41
N GLY A 125 -2.00 -12.03 20.35
CA GLY A 125 -3.06 -12.16 21.35
C GLY A 125 -2.92 -13.46 22.14
N LYS A 126 -3.85 -14.40 21.92
CA LYS A 126 -3.86 -15.74 22.55
C LYS A 126 -3.31 -16.85 21.64
N SER A 127 -3.03 -16.53 20.39
CA SER A 127 -2.55 -17.50 19.40
C SER A 127 -1.03 -17.50 19.35
N THR A 128 -0.45 -18.68 19.28
CA THR A 128 1.00 -18.85 19.10
C THR A 128 1.23 -19.72 17.88
N VAL A 129 2.07 -19.25 16.95
CA VAL A 129 2.42 -19.96 15.73
C VAL A 129 3.93 -20.13 15.68
N ARG A 130 4.39 -21.36 15.44
CA ARG A 130 5.83 -21.66 15.32
C ARG A 130 6.42 -20.97 14.09
N ILE A 131 7.60 -20.39 14.26
CA ILE A 131 8.45 -19.89 13.17
C ILE A 131 9.28 -21.07 12.66
N GLU A 132 9.20 -21.36 11.36
CA GLU A 132 9.94 -22.46 10.74
C GLU A 132 11.32 -22.02 10.24
N ALA A 133 11.38 -20.86 9.61
CA ALA A 133 12.61 -20.22 9.16
C ALA A 133 12.46 -18.71 9.20
N TRP A 134 13.58 -18.00 9.33
CA TRP A 134 13.62 -16.55 9.34
C TRP A 134 14.90 -16.00 8.73
N ALA A 135 14.87 -14.73 8.33
CA ALA A 135 16.01 -13.99 7.80
C ALA A 135 16.02 -12.53 8.29
N GLY A 136 17.22 -11.99 8.50
CA GLY A 136 17.46 -10.67 9.10
C GLY A 136 18.36 -10.78 10.35
N PRO A 137 18.31 -9.81 11.27
CA PRO A 137 17.57 -8.55 11.20
C PRO A 137 18.23 -7.55 10.24
N TRP A 138 17.42 -6.83 9.45
CA TRP A 138 17.90 -5.74 8.59
C TRP A 138 17.46 -4.38 9.11
N PRO A 139 18.38 -3.42 9.29
CA PRO A 139 18.02 -2.07 9.71
C PRO A 139 17.39 -1.30 8.55
N VAL A 140 16.38 -0.49 8.87
CA VAL A 140 15.82 0.52 7.98
C VAL A 140 15.85 1.84 8.73
N ASP A 141 16.82 2.68 8.35
CA ASP A 141 16.95 4.04 8.88
C ASP A 141 16.44 5.05 7.83
N GLU A 142 15.40 5.80 8.18
CA GLU A 142 14.82 6.88 7.38
C GLU A 142 14.99 8.20 8.09
N ARG A 143 15.37 9.27 7.36
CA ARG A 143 15.18 10.69 7.73
C ARG A 143 15.19 10.99 9.24
N TRP A 144 16.19 10.50 9.97
CA TRP A 144 16.26 10.60 11.43
C TRP A 144 16.24 12.06 11.93
N TRP A 145 16.48 13.00 11.01
CA TRP A 145 16.43 14.45 11.18
C TRP A 145 15.03 15.08 11.00
N VAL A 146 13.98 14.33 10.65
CA VAL A 146 12.61 14.84 10.45
C VAL A 146 11.65 14.14 11.42
N VAL A 147 10.93 14.87 12.26
CA VAL A 147 9.86 14.27 13.07
C VAL A 147 8.68 13.91 12.16
N THR A 148 8.28 12.65 12.15
CA THR A 148 7.09 12.16 11.41
C THR A 148 6.26 11.27 12.33
N ASP A 149 4.99 11.05 11.97
CA ASP A 149 4.09 10.14 12.72
C ASP A 149 4.51 8.66 12.58
N ARG A 150 5.48 8.35 11.73
CA ARG A 150 5.97 6.99 11.49
C ARG A 150 7.36 6.77 12.10
N PRO A 151 7.70 5.53 12.46
CA PRO A 151 9.02 5.23 12.97
C PRO A 151 10.07 5.41 11.88
N ASN A 152 10.92 6.40 12.09
CA ASN A 152 12.08 6.72 11.24
C ASN A 152 13.23 5.71 11.38
N ARG A 153 13.16 4.80 12.34
CA ARG A 153 14.15 3.75 12.55
C ARG A 153 13.44 2.49 12.95
N LEU A 154 13.55 1.47 12.13
CA LEU A 154 12.96 0.16 12.40
C LEU A 154 13.89 -0.95 11.96
N ILE A 155 13.63 -2.15 12.45
CA ILE A 155 14.31 -3.38 12.04
C ILE A 155 13.29 -4.29 11.37
N ARG A 156 13.70 -4.96 10.30
CA ARG A 156 12.88 -5.97 9.61
C ARG A 156 13.41 -7.37 9.86
N LEU A 157 12.49 -8.30 10.02
CA LEU A 157 12.75 -9.73 10.07
C LEU A 157 11.69 -10.45 9.24
N GLN A 158 12.10 -11.28 8.30
CA GLN A 158 11.18 -12.11 7.52
C GLN A 158 11.07 -13.47 8.19
N ALA A 159 9.86 -14.02 8.27
CA ALA A 159 9.61 -15.32 8.88
C ALA A 159 8.61 -16.13 8.06
N THR A 160 8.83 -17.44 8.02
CA THR A 160 7.85 -18.44 7.57
C THR A 160 7.26 -19.11 8.79
N LEU A 161 5.96 -19.33 8.77
CA LEU A 161 5.19 -19.83 9.91
C LEU A 161 4.67 -21.23 9.63
N ALA A 162 4.52 -22.05 10.67
CA ALA A 162 4.09 -23.44 10.55
C ALA A 162 2.66 -23.64 10.03
N ASN A 163 1.89 -22.56 9.90
CA ASN A 163 0.56 -22.56 9.28
C ASN A 163 0.61 -22.26 7.76
N GLY A 164 1.80 -22.19 7.16
CA GLY A 164 2.01 -21.92 5.73
C GLY A 164 2.25 -20.46 5.38
N ARG A 165 1.97 -19.52 6.29
CA ARG A 165 2.09 -18.08 6.04
C ARG A 165 3.53 -17.60 6.03
N ALA A 166 3.81 -16.60 5.19
CA ALA A 166 5.02 -15.79 5.28
C ALA A 166 4.68 -14.39 5.79
N VAL A 167 5.46 -13.89 6.75
CA VAL A 167 5.24 -12.57 7.37
C VAL A 167 6.50 -11.72 7.35
N LEU A 168 6.31 -10.40 7.24
CA LEU A 168 7.35 -9.41 7.50
C LEU A 168 7.08 -8.81 8.87
N LEU A 169 8.03 -8.98 9.79
CA LEU A 169 8.00 -8.40 11.12
C LEU A 169 8.79 -7.10 11.11
N THR A 170 8.26 -6.07 11.77
CA THR A 170 8.97 -4.82 12.05
C THR A 170 9.14 -4.64 13.54
N LEU A 171 10.32 -4.18 13.97
CA LEU A 171 10.62 -3.81 15.35
C LEU A 171 10.93 -2.32 15.41
N SER A 172 10.16 -1.59 16.20
CA SER A 172 10.36 -0.15 16.47
C SER A 172 10.03 0.14 17.93
N GLY A 173 10.81 0.99 18.58
CA GLY A 173 10.59 1.32 20.00
C GLY A 173 10.68 0.11 20.95
N GLY A 174 11.25 -1.01 20.51
CA GLY A 174 11.30 -2.26 21.27
C GLY A 174 10.07 -3.16 21.10
N GLU A 175 9.09 -2.76 20.28
CA GLU A 175 7.85 -3.52 20.05
C GLU A 175 7.82 -4.11 18.64
N TRP A 176 7.44 -5.40 18.54
CA TRP A 176 7.26 -6.08 17.28
C TRP A 176 5.85 -5.86 16.73
N SER A 177 5.75 -5.69 15.41
CA SER A 177 4.47 -5.61 14.70
C SER A 177 4.52 -6.33 13.35
N VAL A 178 3.34 -6.70 12.84
CA VAL A 178 3.14 -7.22 11.48
C VAL A 178 2.40 -6.15 10.67
N PRO A 179 3.07 -5.38 9.80
CA PRO A 179 2.41 -4.40 8.93
C PRO A 179 1.73 -5.04 7.71
N THR A 180 2.18 -6.22 7.28
CA THR A 180 1.77 -6.85 6.02
C THR A 180 1.77 -8.37 6.10
N ASP A 181 0.88 -9.00 5.34
CA ASP A 181 0.81 -10.45 5.13
C ASP A 181 1.01 -10.79 3.64
N PHE A 182 1.64 -11.93 3.33
CA PHE A 182 1.96 -12.36 1.97
C PHE A 182 1.06 -13.46 1.41
N ASP A 183 0.10 -13.97 2.20
CA ASP A 183 -0.91 -14.96 1.76
C ASP A 183 -2.20 -14.34 1.19
#